data_AF-K8GEE2-F1
#
_entry.id   AF-K8GEE2-F1
#
_cell.length_a   1.000
_cell.length_b   1.000
_cell.length_c   1.000
_cell.angle_alpha   90.00
_cell.angle_beta   90.00
_cell.angle_gamma   90.00
#
_symmetry.space_group_name_H-M   'P 1'
#
loop_
_entity.id
_entity.type
_entity.pdbx_description
1 polymer ?
#
loop_
_entity_poly.entity_id
_entity_poly.type
_entity_poly.pdbx_seq_one_letter_code
_entity_poly.pdbx_strand_id
1 'polypeptide(L)'
;MSTVSSINVQEQLSLRIDQGISHELDDVIGKVERVAKKFDIQKVKEKSPIKNVVAAATEPITSLEVIKNFIRYQVGRKNASEIWKLESKESENKVSLFADAVVKDLNSLSNNCKTIIDSIEVSISKSLEDSNLSDFEKDRLKTLKEHLQTNKSAVIRSLHLRLARLYLGYLSREHTALVKKG
;
A
#
# COMPACT_ATOMS: atom_id res chain seq x y z
N MET A 1 -15.32 -17.19 24.89
CA MET A 1 -13.93 -17.22 24.39
C MET A 1 -13.14 -16.15 25.10
N SER A 2 -12.00 -16.48 25.70
CA SER A 2 -11.18 -15.54 26.49
C SER A 2 -10.55 -14.46 25.60
N THR A 3 -10.54 -13.22 26.07
CA THR A 3 -9.93 -12.04 25.42
C THR A 3 -8.45 -12.26 25.04
N VAL A 4 -7.74 -13.09 25.80
CA VAL A 4 -6.35 -13.51 25.55
C VAL A 4 -6.22 -14.33 24.26
N SER A 5 -7.22 -15.16 23.92
CA SER A 5 -7.22 -15.95 22.67
C SER A 5 -7.41 -15.07 21.44
N SER A 6 -8.32 -14.08 21.50
CA SER A 6 -8.54 -13.15 20.38
C SER A 6 -7.35 -12.23 20.11
N ILE A 7 -6.64 -11.78 21.15
CA ILE A 7 -5.43 -10.96 21.01
C ILE A 7 -4.33 -11.77 20.29
N ASN A 8 -4.15 -13.03 20.69
CA ASN A 8 -3.15 -13.90 20.07
C ASN A 8 -3.42 -14.12 18.56
N VAL A 9 -4.67 -14.31 18.18
CA VAL A 9 -5.06 -14.50 16.77
C VAL A 9 -4.81 -13.23 15.94
N GLN A 10 -5.10 -12.05 16.49
CA GLN A 10 -4.82 -10.78 15.81
C GLN A 10 -3.32 -10.54 15.63
N GLU A 11 -2.52 -10.82 16.65
CA GLU A 11 -1.05 -10.70 16.58
C GLU A 11 -0.47 -11.65 15.53
N GLN A 12 -0.90 -12.91 15.51
CA GLN A 12 -0.47 -13.88 14.49
C GLN A 12 -0.83 -13.44 13.08
N LEU A 13 -2.05 -12.92 12.88
CA LEU A 13 -2.46 -12.41 11.59
C LEU A 13 -1.61 -11.19 11.19
N SER A 14 -1.34 -10.28 12.13
CA SER A 14 -0.49 -9.11 11.90
C SER A 14 0.91 -9.51 11.44
N LEU A 15 1.54 -10.49 12.11
CA LEU A 15 2.87 -10.97 11.74
C LEU A 15 2.90 -11.54 10.32
N ARG A 16 1.89 -12.35 9.95
CA ARG A 16 1.77 -12.90 8.60
C ARG A 16 1.56 -11.82 7.54
N ILE A 17 0.78 -10.78 7.87
CA ILE A 17 0.60 -9.61 7.00
C ILE A 17 1.92 -8.85 6.83
N ASP A 18 2.67 -8.63 7.91
CA ASP A 18 3.95 -7.91 7.87
C ASP A 18 4.99 -8.65 7.01
N GLN A 19 5.03 -9.98 7.12
CA GLN A 19 5.79 -10.83 6.22
C GLN A 19 5.32 -10.68 4.78
N GLY A 20 4.01 -10.76 4.52
CA GLY A 20 3.46 -10.59 3.17
C GLY A 20 3.80 -9.23 2.55
N ILE A 21 3.69 -8.14 3.32
CA ILE A 21 4.10 -6.79 2.89
C ILE A 21 5.58 -6.76 2.50
N SER A 22 6.44 -7.43 3.28
CA SER A 22 7.87 -7.46 3.02
C SER A 22 8.20 -8.15 1.70
N HIS A 23 7.48 -9.22 1.34
CA HIS A 23 7.66 -9.92 0.05
C HIS A 23 7.17 -9.09 -1.14
N GLU A 24 6.10 -8.32 -0.97
CA GLU A 24 5.54 -7.48 -2.04
C GLU A 24 6.24 -6.12 -2.17
N LEU A 25 7.18 -5.80 -1.27
CA LEU A 25 7.77 -4.47 -1.19
C LEU A 25 8.54 -4.09 -2.46
N ASP A 26 9.21 -5.05 -3.10
CA ASP A 26 9.95 -4.84 -4.34
C ASP A 26 9.05 -4.41 -5.50
N ASP A 27 7.83 -4.98 -5.63
CA ASP A 27 6.87 -4.52 -6.63
C ASP A 27 6.37 -3.10 -6.32
N VAL A 28 6.12 -2.80 -5.03
CA VAL A 28 5.72 -1.45 -4.61
C VAL A 28 6.80 -0.42 -4.94
N ILE A 29 8.07 -0.71 -4.64
CA ILE A 29 9.21 0.15 -4.98
C ILE A 29 9.34 0.27 -6.50
N GLY A 30 9.19 -0.82 -7.25
CA GLY A 30 9.19 -0.80 -8.70
C GLY A 30 8.11 0.11 -9.30
N LYS A 31 6.91 0.20 -8.68
CA LYS A 31 5.88 1.18 -9.10
C LYS A 31 6.37 2.61 -8.88
N VAL A 32 6.96 2.89 -7.71
CA VAL A 32 7.50 4.22 -7.36
C VAL A 32 8.56 4.67 -8.35
N GLU A 33 9.54 3.83 -8.65
CA GLU A 33 10.63 4.16 -9.56
C GLU A 33 10.11 4.40 -10.99
N ARG A 34 9.19 3.55 -11.45
CA ARG A 34 8.56 3.70 -12.77
C ARG A 34 7.83 5.03 -12.90
N VAL A 35 7.00 5.41 -11.91
CA VAL A 35 6.26 6.68 -11.99
C VAL A 35 7.20 7.88 -11.86
N ALA A 36 8.19 7.81 -10.96
CA ALA A 36 9.17 8.89 -10.77
C ALA A 36 9.96 9.17 -12.06
N LYS A 37 10.43 8.12 -12.73
CA LYS A 37 11.17 8.22 -13.98
C LYS A 37 10.29 8.66 -15.14
N LYS A 38 9.08 8.08 -15.28
CA LYS A 38 8.14 8.41 -16.37
C LYS A 38 7.81 9.89 -16.43
N PHE A 39 7.62 10.52 -15.26
CA PHE A 39 7.27 11.93 -15.16
C PHE A 39 8.46 12.86 -14.92
N ASP A 40 9.68 12.32 -14.87
CA ASP A 40 10.91 13.06 -14.65
C ASP A 40 10.83 14.03 -13.45
N ILE A 41 10.32 13.51 -12.33
CA ILE A 41 9.92 14.33 -11.17
C ILE A 41 11.08 15.12 -10.54
N GLN A 42 12.32 14.75 -10.85
CA GLN A 42 13.54 15.42 -10.41
C GLN A 42 13.74 16.82 -11.00
N LYS A 43 13.08 17.13 -12.12
CA LYS A 43 13.11 18.47 -12.73
C LYS A 43 12.48 19.53 -11.82
N VAL A 44 11.53 19.11 -10.97
CA VAL A 44 10.86 19.98 -10.03
C VAL A 44 11.72 20.12 -8.78
N LYS A 45 12.50 21.20 -8.70
CA LYS A 45 13.55 21.45 -7.68
C LYS A 45 13.05 21.92 -6.31
N GLU A 46 11.74 22.03 -6.12
CA GLU A 46 11.18 22.40 -4.82
C GLU A 46 11.21 21.25 -3.80
N LYS A 47 10.96 21.59 -2.54
CA LYS A 47 10.77 20.60 -1.47
C LYS A 47 9.58 19.72 -1.79
N SER A 48 9.77 18.40 -1.71
CA SER A 48 8.75 17.40 -2.10
C SER A 48 7.36 17.68 -1.52
N PRO A 49 6.37 18.08 -2.35
CA PRO A 49 5.01 18.32 -1.90
C PRO A 49 4.25 17.01 -1.66
N ILE A 50 4.81 15.87 -2.08
CA ILE A 50 4.33 14.52 -1.75
C ILE A 50 4.36 14.30 -0.23
N LYS A 51 5.24 14.99 0.50
CA LYS A 51 5.26 14.97 1.99
C LYS A 51 3.93 15.39 2.61
N ASN A 52 3.19 16.30 1.98
CA ASN A 52 1.88 16.72 2.47
C ASN A 52 0.85 15.59 2.32
N VAL A 53 0.94 14.82 1.23
CA VAL A 53 0.09 13.63 1.01
C VAL A 53 0.46 12.53 2.00
N VAL A 54 1.75 12.34 2.28
CA VAL A 54 2.21 11.41 3.32
C VAL A 54 1.62 11.79 4.67
N ALA A 55 1.67 13.07 5.05
CA ALA A 55 1.08 13.55 6.31
C ALA A 55 -0.43 13.24 6.39
N ALA A 56 -1.19 13.58 5.35
CA ALA A 56 -2.62 13.26 5.26
C ALA A 56 -2.90 11.74 5.29
N ALA A 57 -2.02 10.94 4.71
CA ALA A 57 -2.12 9.48 4.73
C ALA A 57 -1.78 8.88 6.11
N THR A 58 -1.10 9.60 7.00
CA THR A 58 -0.78 9.13 8.35
C THR A 58 -1.81 9.52 9.41
N GLU A 59 -2.81 10.32 9.06
CA GLU A 59 -3.87 10.71 9.99
C GLU A 59 -4.71 9.49 10.45
N PRO A 60 -5.16 9.44 11.73
CA PRO A 60 -5.83 8.26 12.28
C PRO A 60 -7.12 7.85 11.58
N ILE A 61 -7.89 8.82 11.07
CA ILE A 61 -9.23 8.61 10.48
C ILE A 61 -9.15 8.62 8.94
N THR A 62 -7.95 8.57 8.37
CA THR A 62 -7.80 8.63 6.91
C THR A 62 -8.27 7.35 6.23
N SER A 63 -8.62 7.47 4.96
CA SER A 63 -8.96 6.34 4.10
C SER A 63 -8.29 6.50 2.74
N LEU A 64 -8.25 5.43 1.96
CA LEU A 64 -7.69 5.49 0.61
C LEU A 64 -8.43 6.51 -0.27
N GLU A 65 -9.75 6.63 -0.14
CA GLU A 65 -10.52 7.64 -0.87
C GLU A 65 -10.15 9.06 -0.46
N VAL A 66 -9.95 9.31 0.85
CA VAL A 66 -9.50 10.61 1.35
C VAL A 66 -8.14 10.97 0.76
N ILE A 67 -7.20 10.03 0.74
CA ILE A 67 -5.87 10.23 0.15
C ILE A 67 -5.98 10.54 -1.35
N LYS A 68 -6.78 9.77 -2.11
CA LYS A 68 -6.97 10.00 -3.55
C LYS A 68 -7.62 11.35 -3.83
N ASN A 69 -8.63 11.73 -3.06
CA ASN A 69 -9.29 13.03 -3.18
C ASN A 69 -8.36 14.18 -2.82
N PHE A 70 -7.51 13.99 -1.80
CA PHE A 70 -6.49 14.97 -1.45
C PHE A 70 -5.49 15.18 -2.59
N ILE A 71 -5.02 14.11 -3.25
CA ILE A 71 -4.14 14.21 -4.43
C ILE A 71 -4.84 14.96 -5.57
N ARG A 72 -6.09 14.62 -5.89
CA ARG A 72 -6.88 15.34 -6.92
C ARG A 72 -7.03 16.82 -6.60
N TYR A 73 -7.28 17.14 -5.32
CA TYR A 73 -7.35 18.52 -4.86
C TYR A 73 -6.01 19.26 -5.02
N GLN A 74 -4.87 18.59 -4.84
CA GLN A 74 -3.55 19.21 -5.07
C GLN A 74 -3.38 19.70 -6.51
N VAL A 75 -4.03 19.09 -7.50
CA VAL A 75 -3.96 19.50 -8.91
C VAL A 75 -4.78 20.76 -9.17
N GLY A 76 -5.99 20.83 -8.60
CA GLY A 76 -6.98 21.89 -8.88
C GLY A 76 -6.77 23.20 -8.12
N ARG A 77 -5.92 23.23 -7.08
CA ARG A 77 -5.71 24.43 -6.27
C ARG A 77 -4.84 25.48 -6.99
N LYS A 78 -5.08 26.77 -6.73
CA LYS A 78 -4.40 27.90 -7.39
C LYS A 78 -2.86 27.85 -7.30
N ASN A 79 -2.34 27.46 -6.14
CA ASN A 79 -0.90 27.32 -5.87
C ASN A 79 -0.49 25.84 -5.80
N ALA A 80 -1.02 25.03 -6.71
CA ALA A 80 -0.59 23.65 -6.89
C ALA A 80 0.90 23.61 -7.22
N SER A 81 1.63 22.71 -6.58
CA SER A 81 2.99 22.41 -7.04
C SER A 81 2.96 21.84 -8.45
N GLU A 82 3.94 22.21 -9.25
CA GLU A 82 4.12 21.75 -10.63
C GLU A 82 4.24 20.22 -10.71
N ILE A 83 4.79 19.55 -9.69
CA ILE A 83 4.98 18.09 -9.72
C ILE A 83 3.66 17.35 -9.98
N TRP A 84 2.54 17.84 -9.44
CA TRP A 84 1.23 17.20 -9.57
C TRP A 84 0.63 17.34 -10.97
N LYS A 85 1.11 18.35 -11.71
CA LYS A 85 0.68 18.70 -13.06
C LYS A 85 1.67 18.22 -14.12
N LEU A 86 2.73 17.50 -13.75
CA LEU A 86 3.66 16.94 -14.72
C LEU A 86 2.92 16.01 -15.67
N GLU A 87 3.18 16.23 -16.95
CA GLU A 87 2.56 15.50 -18.04
C GLU A 87 3.53 14.46 -18.60
N SER A 88 3.01 13.27 -18.88
CA SER A 88 3.69 12.26 -19.67
C SER A 88 2.81 11.88 -20.84
N LYS A 89 3.38 11.90 -22.05
CA LYS A 89 2.71 11.33 -23.23
C LYS A 89 2.61 9.81 -23.06
N GLU A 90 1.40 9.27 -23.20
CA GLU A 90 1.14 7.83 -23.27
C GLU A 90 1.00 7.36 -24.72
N SER A 91 0.42 8.22 -25.57
CA SER A 91 0.30 8.03 -27.01
C SER A 91 0.16 9.40 -27.70
N GLU A 92 0.10 9.44 -29.03
CA GLU A 92 -0.03 10.68 -29.82
C GLU A 92 -1.18 11.59 -29.34
N ASN A 93 -2.28 11.01 -28.84
CA ASN A 93 -3.48 11.74 -28.43
C ASN A 93 -3.81 11.59 -26.93
N LYS A 94 -2.88 11.07 -26.12
CA LYS A 94 -3.13 10.83 -24.70
C LYS A 94 -1.98 11.28 -23.82
N VAL A 95 -2.29 12.24 -22.97
CA VAL A 95 -1.41 12.71 -21.89
C VAL A 95 -1.98 12.22 -20.57
N SER A 96 -1.13 11.72 -19.68
CA SER A 96 -1.49 11.48 -18.29
C SER A 96 -0.77 12.47 -17.38
N LEU A 97 -1.44 12.82 -16.28
CA LEU A 97 -0.85 13.62 -15.21
C LEU A 97 -0.19 12.71 -14.17
N PHE A 98 0.87 13.22 -13.53
CA PHE A 98 1.54 12.53 -12.44
C PHE A 98 0.56 12.19 -11.30
N ALA A 99 -0.31 13.13 -10.93
CA ALA A 99 -1.34 12.90 -9.91
C ALA A 99 -2.26 11.72 -10.25
N ASP A 100 -2.69 11.59 -11.52
CA ASP A 100 -3.54 10.49 -11.96
C ASP A 100 -2.79 9.15 -11.97
N ALA A 101 -1.52 9.17 -12.36
CA ALA A 101 -0.66 7.98 -12.30
C ALA A 101 -0.47 7.50 -10.86
N VAL A 102 -0.21 8.42 -9.92
CA VAL A 102 -0.12 8.11 -8.49
C VAL A 102 -1.44 7.51 -7.97
N VAL A 103 -2.58 8.09 -8.32
CA VAL A 103 -3.90 7.56 -7.92
C VAL A 103 -4.15 6.17 -8.54
N LYS A 104 -3.75 5.95 -9.79
CA LYS A 104 -3.84 4.65 -10.45
C LYS A 104 -2.97 3.61 -9.75
N ASP A 105 -1.74 3.95 -9.39
CA ASP A 105 -0.84 3.05 -8.68
C ASP A 105 -1.40 2.72 -7.30
N LEU A 106 -1.93 3.70 -6.56
CA LEU A 106 -2.61 3.49 -5.29
C LEU A 106 -3.79 2.51 -5.42
N ASN A 107 -4.60 2.59 -6.48
CA ASN A 107 -5.67 1.62 -6.72
C ASN A 107 -5.11 0.23 -7.04
N SER A 108 -4.02 0.15 -7.80
CA SER A 108 -3.38 -1.12 -8.19
C SER A 108 -2.81 -1.92 -7.02
N LEU A 109 -2.49 -1.26 -5.90
CA LEU A 109 -2.04 -1.93 -4.67
C LEU A 109 -3.07 -2.93 -4.10
N SER A 110 -4.33 -2.87 -4.55
CA SER A 110 -5.33 -3.91 -4.26
C SER A 110 -4.91 -5.29 -4.77
N ASN A 111 -4.11 -5.37 -5.84
CA ASN A 111 -3.56 -6.62 -6.33
C ASN A 111 -2.55 -7.20 -5.35
N ASN A 112 -1.64 -6.38 -4.81
CA ASN A 112 -0.69 -6.80 -3.77
C ASN A 112 -1.44 -7.24 -2.50
N CYS A 113 -2.53 -6.55 -2.13
CA CYS A 113 -3.38 -6.97 -1.02
C CYS A 113 -3.94 -8.38 -1.25
N LYS A 114 -4.45 -8.64 -2.46
CA LYS A 114 -4.97 -9.95 -2.83
C LYS A 114 -3.88 -11.02 -2.75
N THR A 115 -2.72 -10.77 -3.35
CA THR A 115 -1.57 -11.70 -3.30
C THR A 115 -1.19 -12.06 -1.86
N ILE A 116 -1.10 -11.05 -0.97
CA ILE A 116 -0.78 -11.27 0.45
C ILE A 116 -1.84 -12.14 1.12
N ILE A 117 -3.13 -11.80 0.97
CA ILE A 117 -4.21 -12.55 1.63
C ILE A 117 -4.29 -13.99 1.10
N ASP A 118 -4.21 -14.16 -0.22
CA ASP A 118 -4.23 -15.49 -0.85
C ASP A 118 -3.01 -16.32 -0.38
N SER A 119 -1.82 -15.72 -0.25
CA SER A 119 -0.63 -16.42 0.27
C SER A 119 -0.79 -16.87 1.73
N ILE A 120 -1.46 -16.06 2.56
CA ILE A 120 -1.75 -16.38 3.96
C ILE A 120 -2.76 -17.53 4.03
N GLU A 121 -3.84 -17.47 3.25
CA GLU A 121 -4.88 -18.52 3.19
C GLU A 121 -4.29 -19.86 2.71
N VAL A 122 -3.42 -19.84 1.70
CA VAL A 122 -2.70 -21.02 1.20
C VAL A 122 -1.73 -21.56 2.25
N SER A 123 -0.93 -20.70 2.90
CA SER A 123 0.01 -21.10 3.96
C SER A 123 -0.70 -21.78 5.13
N ILE A 124 -1.82 -21.21 5.59
CA ILE A 124 -2.61 -21.79 6.68
C ILE A 124 -3.20 -23.13 6.26
N SER A 125 -3.77 -23.22 5.05
CA SER A 125 -4.40 -24.45 4.57
C SER A 125 -3.39 -25.58 4.39
N LYS A 126 -2.22 -25.29 3.80
CA LYS A 126 -1.11 -26.24 3.70
C LYS A 126 -0.61 -26.70 5.07
N SER A 127 -0.55 -25.79 6.04
CA SER A 127 -0.13 -26.15 7.41
C SER A 127 -1.14 -27.10 8.04
N LEU A 128 -2.45 -26.88 7.86
CA LEU A 128 -3.50 -27.75 8.42
C LEU A 128 -3.48 -29.19 7.87
N GLU A 129 -2.89 -29.41 6.70
CA GLU A 129 -2.70 -30.74 6.10
C GLU A 129 -1.51 -31.51 6.70
N ASP A 130 -0.65 -30.86 7.48
CA ASP A 130 0.51 -31.49 8.11
C ASP A 130 0.07 -32.48 9.20
N SER A 131 0.39 -33.77 8.98
CA SER A 131 0.08 -34.84 9.92
C SER A 131 0.87 -34.75 11.23
N ASN A 132 1.97 -33.98 11.26
CA ASN A 132 2.82 -33.83 12.44
C ASN A 132 2.36 -32.73 13.41
N LEU A 133 1.40 -31.89 13.02
CA LEU A 133 0.87 -30.86 13.91
C LEU A 133 0.02 -31.47 15.02
N SER A 134 0.21 -30.97 16.23
CA SER A 134 -0.65 -31.29 17.37
C SER A 134 -2.09 -30.78 17.14
N ASP A 135 -3.06 -31.42 17.80
CA ASP A 135 -4.46 -30.99 17.72
C ASP A 135 -4.66 -29.54 18.19
N PHE A 136 -3.86 -29.12 19.18
CA PHE A 136 -3.85 -27.74 19.67
C PHE A 136 -3.40 -26.74 18.60
N GLU A 137 -2.33 -27.05 17.84
CA GLU A 137 -1.88 -26.18 16.76
C GLU A 137 -2.87 -26.13 15.60
N LYS A 138 -3.49 -27.27 15.27
CA LYS A 138 -4.56 -27.34 14.28
C LYS A 138 -5.75 -26.47 14.67
N ASP A 139 -6.17 -26.50 15.93
CA ASP A 139 -7.26 -25.67 16.44
C ASP A 139 -6.95 -24.17 16.37
N ARG A 140 -5.72 -23.77 16.70
CA ARG A 140 -5.25 -22.39 16.55
C ARG A 140 -5.27 -21.92 15.09
N LEU A 141 -4.79 -22.75 14.16
CA LEU A 141 -4.80 -22.43 12.73
C LEU A 141 -6.22 -22.34 12.16
N LYS A 142 -7.15 -23.19 12.60
CA LYS A 142 -8.57 -23.08 12.25
C LYS A 142 -9.17 -21.78 12.74
N THR A 143 -8.94 -21.43 14.00
CA THR A 143 -9.41 -20.17 14.61
C THR A 143 -8.86 -18.96 13.85
N LEU A 144 -7.57 -18.99 13.48
CA LEU A 144 -6.95 -17.94 12.68
C LEU A 144 -7.58 -17.82 11.28
N LYS A 145 -7.83 -18.95 10.62
CA LYS A 145 -8.47 -19.00 9.29
C LYS A 145 -9.89 -18.42 9.35
N GLU A 146 -10.68 -18.83 10.33
CA GLU A 146 -12.03 -18.31 10.56
C GLU A 146 -11.99 -16.81 10.84
N HIS A 147 -11.10 -16.35 11.72
CA HIS A 147 -10.94 -14.93 12.01
C HIS A 147 -10.61 -14.10 10.77
N LEU A 148 -9.67 -14.57 9.94
CA LEU A 148 -9.33 -13.92 8.67
C LEU A 148 -10.52 -13.88 7.73
N GLN A 149 -11.27 -14.98 7.58
CA GLN A 149 -12.44 -15.05 6.69
C GLN A 149 -13.55 -14.11 7.15
N THR A 150 -13.88 -14.10 8.45
CA THR A 150 -14.90 -13.21 9.02
C THR A 150 -14.53 -11.74 8.86
N ASN A 151 -13.25 -11.39 8.98
CA ASN A 151 -12.78 -10.00 8.96
C ASN A 151 -12.10 -9.58 7.64
N LYS A 152 -12.20 -10.40 6.58
CA LYS A 152 -11.41 -10.25 5.35
C LYS A 152 -11.45 -8.85 4.75
N SER A 153 -12.65 -8.25 4.67
CA SER A 153 -12.83 -6.90 4.13
C SER A 153 -12.12 -5.81 4.95
N ALA A 154 -12.22 -5.88 6.28
CA ALA A 154 -11.56 -4.93 7.18
C ALA A 154 -10.04 -5.08 7.14
N VAL A 155 -9.55 -6.32 7.10
CA VAL A 155 -8.13 -6.65 6.97
C VAL A 155 -7.57 -6.12 5.65
N ILE A 156 -8.26 -6.37 4.52
CA ILE A 156 -7.86 -5.86 3.20
C ILE A 156 -7.81 -4.34 3.20
N ARG A 157 -8.83 -3.67 3.75
CA ARG A 157 -8.87 -2.20 3.82
C ARG A 157 -7.68 -1.63 4.61
N SER A 158 -7.38 -2.23 5.76
CA SER A 158 -6.24 -1.83 6.59
C SER A 158 -4.91 -2.07 5.87
N LEU A 159 -4.73 -3.25 5.27
CA LEU A 159 -3.56 -3.61 4.47
C LEU A 159 -3.35 -2.64 3.30
N HIS A 160 -4.41 -2.32 2.56
CA HIS A 160 -4.34 -1.41 1.42
C HIS A 160 -3.88 -0.02 1.85
N LEU A 161 -4.39 0.48 2.98
CA LEU A 161 -3.96 1.75 3.54
C LEU A 161 -2.48 1.71 3.98
N ARG A 162 -2.01 0.61 4.56
CA ARG A 162 -0.59 0.41 4.91
C ARG A 162 0.31 0.44 3.68
N LEU A 163 -0.05 -0.30 2.62
CA LEU A 163 0.70 -0.30 1.36
C LEU A 163 0.69 1.10 0.70
N ALA A 164 -0.44 1.80 0.73
CA ALA A 164 -0.53 3.17 0.21
C ALA A 164 0.42 4.13 0.94
N ARG A 165 0.51 4.04 2.28
CA ARG A 165 1.44 4.82 3.10
C ARG A 165 2.89 4.53 2.75
N LEU A 166 3.24 3.24 2.58
CA LEU A 166 4.59 2.84 2.17
C LEU A 166 4.91 3.40 0.79
N TYR A 167 4.04 3.19 -0.20
CA TYR A 167 4.19 3.71 -1.55
C TYR A 167 4.44 5.22 -1.58
N LEU A 168 3.59 6.01 -0.91
CA LEU A 168 3.74 7.47 -0.84
C LEU A 168 5.02 7.89 -0.10
N GLY A 169 5.37 7.16 0.96
CA GLY A 169 6.59 7.39 1.73
C GLY A 169 7.86 7.13 0.92
N TYR A 170 7.87 6.10 0.07
CA TYR A 170 8.97 5.84 -0.87
C TYR A 170 9.00 6.87 -2.00
N LEU A 171 7.86 7.22 -2.58
CA LEU A 171 7.77 8.24 -3.64
C LEU A 171 8.27 9.61 -3.18
N SER A 172 7.94 10.01 -1.96
CA SER A 172 8.44 11.24 -1.33
C SER A 172 9.96 11.22 -1.13
N ARG A 173 10.50 10.06 -0.72
CA ARG A 173 11.95 9.85 -0.55
C ARG A 173 12.67 9.87 -1.89
N GLU A 174 12.11 9.21 -2.90
CA GLU A 174 12.67 9.16 -4.26
C GLU A 174 12.78 10.55 -4.86
N HIS A 175 11.71 11.35 -4.80
CA HIS A 175 11.76 12.75 -5.24
C HIS A 175 12.84 13.55 -4.48
N THR A 176 12.88 13.42 -3.16
CA THR A 176 13.88 14.12 -2.34
C THR A 176 15.31 13.70 -2.69
N ALA A 177 15.54 12.42 -3.00
CA ALA A 177 16.86 11.89 -3.35
C ALA A 177 17.30 12.36 -4.74
N LEU A 178 16.40 12.35 -5.73
CA LEU A 178 16.70 12.80 -7.08
C LEU A 178 16.98 14.30 -7.16
N VAL A 179 16.20 15.13 -6.44
CA VAL A 179 16.42 16.59 -6.40
C VAL A 179 17.77 16.96 -5.77
N LYS A 180 18.30 16.16 -4.85
CA LYS A 180 19.63 16.39 -4.26
C LYS A 180 20.79 16.03 -5.19
N LYS A 181 20.56 15.18 -6.20
CA LYS A 181 21.61 14.65 -7.08
C LYS A 181 21.79 15.44 -8.38
N GLY A 182 20.75 16.13 -8.84
CA GLY A 182 20.80 16.97 -10.04
C GLY A 182 20.71 18.45 -9.71
#